data_AF-A0A8K0N266-F1
#
_entry.id   AF-A0A8K0N266-F1
#
_cell.length_a   1.000
_cell.length_b   1.000
_cell.length_c   1.000
_cell.angle_alpha   90.00
_cell.angle_beta   90.00
_cell.angle_gamma   90.00
#
_symmetry.space_group_name_H-M   'P 1'
#
loop_
_entity.id
_entity.type
_entity.pdbx_description
1 polymer ?
#
loop_
_entity_poly.entity_id
_entity_poly.type
_entity_poly.pdbx_seq_one_letter_code
_entity_poly.pdbx_strand_id
1 'polypeptide(L)'
;MVVSMDCWMVILRRLVRYFVTIASNRQGPAKLYSAFPTSPALVSSVNDLFEFICSGPLMKKLGFTAETVAESIDKWLQCGFHLCQLFRLNDLNLSAPEKARIYHFYVPVFLWCEDQLLRHRSKFNDGDEIPPLVIGVSAPQGSGKTTLVFALEYLFRRSGRSAATLSIDDFYLTAEDQAELRSQNPGNALLEFRGNAGSHDLQFSIDTLTSLSKLTKKGMKMKLPRYDKSANGGRGDRADPSTWPEVEGPIEVVLFEGWMLGFKPLPNEVVKALEVVNKNLEAYFDAWDKFVEAWIIIKIKDPNCVYQWRLQAEVAMREDGKPGMSDEEVLDFVSRYLPAYKAYLPPHYSEGPKGLDPDRLLVIEIDEERNPIAEK
;
A
#
# COMPACT_ATOMS: atom_id res chain seq x y z
N MET A 1 -8.25 22.86 -21.80
CA MET A 1 -9.67 22.78 -21.40
C MET A 1 -9.96 24.02 -20.57
N VAL A 2 -10.87 24.89 -21.00
CA VAL A 2 -11.13 26.17 -20.31
C VAL A 2 -12.04 25.90 -19.12
N VAL A 3 -11.47 25.82 -17.92
CA VAL A 3 -12.23 25.79 -16.66
C VAL A 3 -12.97 27.14 -16.52
N SER A 4 -14.28 27.10 -16.22
CA SER A 4 -15.13 28.29 -16.10
C SER A 4 -14.56 29.30 -15.08
N MET A 5 -14.69 30.60 -15.38
CA MET A 5 -14.21 31.70 -14.52
C MET A 5 -14.84 31.68 -13.12
N ASP A 6 -16.05 31.13 -12.98
CA ASP A 6 -16.73 30.95 -11.69
C ASP A 6 -16.09 29.83 -10.85
N CYS A 7 -15.68 28.73 -11.49
CA CYS A 7 -14.96 27.64 -10.85
C CYS A 7 -13.59 28.14 -10.33
N TRP A 8 -12.92 29.00 -11.10
CA TRP A 8 -11.67 29.64 -10.71
C TRP A 8 -11.77 30.53 -9.47
N MET A 9 -12.81 31.35 -9.36
CA MET A 9 -12.99 32.19 -8.16
C MET A 9 -13.25 31.36 -6.91
N VAL A 10 -13.88 30.19 -7.04
CA VAL A 10 -14.09 29.25 -5.94
C VAL A 10 -12.77 28.58 -5.52
N ILE A 11 -11.98 28.10 -6.49
CA ILE A 11 -10.65 27.52 -6.28
C ILE A 11 -9.76 28.52 -5.53
N LEU A 12 -9.60 29.74 -6.05
CA LEU A 12 -8.74 30.76 -5.45
C LEU A 12 -9.14 31.11 -4.00
N ARG A 13 -10.44 31.23 -3.72
CA ARG A 13 -10.94 31.54 -2.37
C ARG A 13 -10.70 30.42 -1.36
N ARG A 14 -10.80 29.16 -1.77
CA ARG A 14 -10.56 27.99 -0.90
C ARG A 14 -9.08 27.81 -0.60
N LEU A 15 -8.24 27.97 -1.62
CA LEU A 15 -6.78 27.89 -1.51
C LEU A 15 -6.18 28.98 -0.61
N VAL A 16 -6.67 30.22 -0.71
CA VAL A 16 -6.25 31.30 0.19
C VAL A 16 -6.54 30.94 1.65
N ARG A 17 -7.66 30.28 1.94
CA ARG A 17 -7.95 29.79 3.30
C ARG A 17 -6.97 28.70 3.73
N TYR A 18 -6.64 27.74 2.87
CA TYR A 18 -5.69 26.68 3.16
C TYR A 18 -4.30 27.21 3.57
N PHE A 19 -3.74 28.14 2.79
CA PHE A 19 -2.44 28.75 3.13
C PHE A 19 -2.49 29.64 4.37
N VAL A 20 -3.60 30.33 4.63
CA VAL A 20 -3.82 31.07 5.88
C VAL A 20 -3.88 30.11 7.08
N THR A 21 -4.52 28.94 6.95
CA THR A 21 -4.59 27.93 8.00
C THR A 21 -3.23 27.29 8.30
N ILE A 22 -2.40 27.01 7.28
CA ILE A 22 -1.01 26.56 7.46
C ILE A 22 -0.19 27.62 8.23
N ALA A 23 -0.33 28.89 7.86
CA ALA A 23 0.38 29.98 8.51
C ALA A 23 -0.02 30.13 10.00
N SER A 24 -1.30 29.91 10.33
CA SER A 24 -1.79 29.99 11.72
C SER A 24 -1.38 28.80 12.62
N ASN A 25 -1.08 27.63 12.05
CA ASN A 25 -0.63 26.45 12.82
C ASN A 25 0.88 26.46 13.15
N ARG A 26 1.63 27.50 12.71
CA ARG A 26 3.03 27.71 13.06
C ARG A 26 3.15 28.77 14.16
N GLN A 27 2.92 28.41 15.43
CA GLN A 27 3.34 29.24 16.58
C GLN A 27 4.25 28.45 17.52
N GLY A 28 5.56 28.63 17.32
CA GLY A 28 6.64 28.42 18.28
C GLY A 28 7.62 29.59 18.13
N PRO A 29 8.34 30.03 19.19
CA PRO A 29 8.96 31.36 19.18
C PRO A 29 10.31 31.34 18.44
N ALA A 30 10.42 32.13 17.37
CA ALA A 30 11.70 32.65 16.91
C ALA A 30 11.49 34.01 16.23
N LYS A 31 12.19 35.03 16.74
CA LYS A 31 12.15 36.42 16.26
C LYS A 31 13.13 36.63 15.09
N LEU A 32 12.60 37.26 14.03
CA LEU A 32 13.15 38.31 13.14
C LEU A 32 14.44 38.06 12.34
N TYR A 33 14.34 38.16 11.01
CA TYR A 33 14.77 39.35 10.23
C TYR A 33 13.91 39.50 8.96
N SER A 34 13.56 40.75 8.63
CA SER A 34 12.70 41.14 7.50
C SER A 34 13.49 41.43 6.23
N ALA A 35 12.93 41.09 5.07
CA ALA A 35 12.95 41.92 3.87
C ALA A 35 11.90 41.39 2.87
N PHE A 36 10.77 42.08 2.74
CA PHE A 36 9.81 41.82 1.67
C PHE A 36 10.28 42.49 0.38
N PRO A 37 10.05 41.85 -0.77
CA PRO A 37 9.53 42.53 -1.95
C PRO A 37 8.02 42.29 -2.06
N THR A 38 7.27 43.36 -2.24
CA THR A 38 5.83 43.38 -2.53
C THR A 38 5.57 43.14 -4.03
N SER A 39 5.02 41.99 -4.42
CA SER A 39 4.15 41.76 -5.60
C SER A 39 3.68 40.27 -5.64
N PRO A 40 2.48 39.92 -6.16
CA PRO A 40 1.82 38.66 -5.86
C PRO A 40 2.39 37.49 -6.68
N ALA A 41 3.32 36.73 -6.09
CA ALA A 41 3.89 35.51 -6.66
C ALA A 41 3.26 34.21 -6.11
N LEU A 42 2.13 34.29 -5.41
CA LEU A 42 1.43 33.11 -4.84
C LEU A 42 0.43 32.45 -5.80
N VAL A 43 0.12 33.08 -6.94
CA VAL A 43 -0.84 32.54 -7.92
C VAL A 43 -0.17 31.55 -8.89
N SER A 44 1.14 31.61 -9.09
CA SER A 44 1.87 30.63 -9.93
C SER A 44 1.98 29.27 -9.21
N SER A 45 2.45 29.19 -7.97
CA SER A 45 2.75 27.90 -7.33
C SER A 45 1.55 26.97 -7.13
N VAL A 46 0.35 27.53 -6.95
CA VAL A 46 -0.87 26.75 -6.71
C VAL A 46 -1.56 26.34 -8.00
N ASN A 47 -1.58 27.21 -9.00
CA ASN A 47 -2.06 26.84 -10.34
C ASN A 47 -1.15 25.76 -10.94
N ASP A 48 0.16 25.92 -10.79
CA ASP A 48 1.16 24.93 -11.23
C ASP A 48 0.97 23.59 -10.51
N LEU A 49 0.53 23.58 -9.24
CA LEU A 49 0.21 22.35 -8.52
C LEU A 49 -1.13 21.75 -8.95
N PHE A 50 -2.17 22.56 -9.17
CA PHE A 50 -3.46 22.08 -9.66
C PHE A 50 -3.36 21.47 -11.05
N GLU A 51 -2.70 22.15 -11.99
CA GLU A 51 -2.42 21.64 -13.32
C GLU A 51 -1.58 20.36 -13.27
N PHE A 52 -0.59 20.33 -12.36
CA PHE A 52 0.18 19.12 -12.10
C PHE A 52 -0.73 17.99 -11.61
N ILE A 53 -1.56 18.18 -10.58
CA ILE A 53 -2.49 17.14 -10.09
C ILE A 53 -3.36 16.61 -11.25
N CYS A 54 -3.94 17.51 -12.04
CA CYS A 54 -4.82 17.16 -13.16
C CYS A 54 -4.10 16.42 -14.29
N SER A 55 -2.77 16.55 -14.42
CA SER A 55 -1.98 15.81 -15.42
C SER A 55 -1.56 14.41 -14.98
N GLY A 56 -1.98 13.98 -13.78
CA GLY A 56 -1.60 12.68 -13.23
C GLY A 56 -2.05 11.49 -14.08
N PRO A 57 -1.26 10.41 -14.14
CA PRO A 57 -1.55 9.20 -14.91
C PRO A 57 -2.79 8.44 -14.41
N LEU A 58 -3.16 8.60 -13.14
CA LEU A 58 -4.30 7.91 -12.54
C LEU A 58 -5.62 8.67 -12.66
N MET A 59 -5.62 9.92 -13.12
CA MET A 59 -6.80 10.80 -13.08
C MET A 59 -7.98 10.21 -13.85
N LYS A 60 -7.77 9.85 -15.13
CA LYS A 60 -8.80 9.26 -15.98
C LYS A 60 -9.31 7.93 -15.42
N LYS A 61 -8.40 7.07 -14.95
CA LYS A 61 -8.72 5.73 -14.42
C LYS A 61 -9.60 5.81 -13.17
N LEU A 62 -9.33 6.78 -12.30
CA LEU A 62 -10.08 7.01 -11.06
C LEU A 62 -11.31 7.90 -11.26
N GLY A 63 -11.61 8.30 -12.51
CA GLY A 63 -12.76 9.14 -12.82
C GLY A 63 -12.62 10.61 -12.38
N PHE A 64 -11.40 11.07 -12.05
CA PHE A 64 -11.15 12.46 -11.71
C PHE A 64 -11.09 13.32 -12.98
N THR A 65 -11.91 14.37 -13.01
CA THR A 65 -11.81 15.49 -13.95
C THR A 65 -11.25 16.73 -13.27
N ALA A 66 -10.81 17.72 -14.04
CA ALA A 66 -10.33 19.00 -13.49
C ALA A 66 -11.38 19.66 -12.58
N GLU A 67 -12.67 19.53 -12.91
CA GLU A 67 -13.80 20.03 -12.12
C GLU A 67 -13.89 19.31 -10.77
N THR A 68 -13.88 17.97 -10.77
CA THR A 68 -13.96 17.18 -9.51
C THR A 68 -12.74 17.41 -8.60
N VAL A 69 -11.55 17.63 -9.19
CA VAL A 69 -10.35 18.00 -8.44
C VAL A 69 -10.50 19.40 -7.85
N ALA A 70 -11.00 20.36 -8.62
CA ALA A 70 -11.24 21.72 -8.16
C ALA A 70 -12.24 21.77 -7.00
N GLU A 71 -13.32 20.97 -7.08
CA GLU A 71 -14.33 20.87 -6.02
C GLU A 71 -13.78 20.28 -4.71
N SER A 72 -12.76 19.43 -4.81
CA SER A 72 -12.15 18.71 -3.69
C SER A 72 -10.71 19.14 -3.37
N ILE A 73 -10.22 20.24 -3.95
CA ILE A 73 -8.79 20.61 -3.92
C ILE A 73 -8.22 20.75 -2.51
N ASP A 74 -9.02 21.24 -1.56
CA ASP A 74 -8.62 21.36 -0.16
C ASP A 74 -8.23 20.00 0.44
N LYS A 75 -8.95 18.94 0.06
CA LYS A 75 -8.67 17.56 0.49
C LYS A 75 -7.36 17.05 -0.12
N TRP A 76 -7.12 17.32 -1.41
CA TRP A 76 -5.87 16.96 -2.07
C TRP A 76 -4.66 17.61 -1.39
N LEU A 77 -4.75 18.92 -1.12
CA LEU A 77 -3.68 19.66 -0.46
C LEU A 77 -3.46 19.19 0.97
N GLN A 78 -4.53 18.96 1.74
CA GLN A 78 -4.45 18.45 3.09
C GLN A 78 -3.78 17.07 3.14
N CYS A 79 -4.16 16.16 2.24
CA CYS A 79 -3.51 14.85 2.13
C CYS A 79 -2.03 15.01 1.76
N GLY A 80 -1.73 15.86 0.78
CA GLY A 80 -0.36 16.15 0.36
C GLY A 80 0.51 16.67 1.51
N PHE A 81 0.02 17.63 2.28
CA PHE A 81 0.71 18.15 3.46
C PHE A 81 0.95 17.07 4.52
N HIS A 82 -0.06 16.25 4.82
CA HIS A 82 0.08 15.15 5.77
C HIS A 82 1.15 14.14 5.31
N LEU A 83 1.19 13.82 4.00
CA LEU A 83 2.22 12.94 3.44
C LEU A 83 3.61 13.58 3.49
N CYS A 84 3.75 14.88 3.20
CA CYS A 84 5.02 15.59 3.39
C CYS A 84 5.50 15.50 4.84
N GLN A 85 4.61 15.67 5.82
CA GLN A 85 4.96 15.50 7.24
C GLN A 85 5.38 14.07 7.56
N LEU A 86 4.65 13.07 7.06
CA LEU A 86 4.93 11.65 7.29
C LEU A 86 6.33 11.27 6.80
N PHE A 87 6.68 11.73 5.59
CA PHE A 87 7.96 11.41 4.93
C PHE A 87 9.05 12.46 5.19
N ARG A 88 8.79 13.45 6.05
CA ARG A 88 9.72 14.55 6.36
C ARG A 88 10.20 15.33 5.13
N LEU A 89 9.31 15.52 4.16
CA LEU A 89 9.55 16.28 2.94
C LEU A 89 9.19 17.75 3.13
N ASN A 90 9.86 18.63 2.40
CA ASN A 90 9.53 20.06 2.39
C ASN A 90 8.37 20.31 1.42
N ASP A 91 7.18 20.59 1.96
CA ASP A 91 5.94 20.80 1.18
C ASP A 91 6.02 22.01 0.25
N LEU A 92 6.88 22.98 0.55
CA LEU A 92 7.11 24.16 -0.29
C LEU A 92 8.14 23.92 -1.40
N ASN A 93 8.91 22.83 -1.33
CA ASN A 93 9.99 22.53 -2.25
C ASN A 93 10.15 21.02 -2.47
N LEU A 94 9.13 20.41 -3.08
CA LEU A 94 9.17 19.02 -3.50
C LEU A 94 9.90 18.90 -4.85
N SER A 95 10.82 17.94 -4.95
CA SER A 95 11.34 17.50 -6.24
C SER A 95 10.21 16.92 -7.11
N ALA A 96 10.41 16.86 -8.43
CA ALA A 96 9.41 16.31 -9.34
C ALA A 96 9.00 14.86 -8.99
N PRO A 97 9.92 13.93 -8.64
CA PRO A 97 9.55 12.59 -8.20
C PRO A 97 8.76 12.55 -6.90
N GLU A 98 9.11 13.38 -5.90
CA GLU A 98 8.37 13.48 -4.64
C GLU A 98 6.95 14.02 -4.87
N LYS A 99 6.83 15.07 -5.69
CA LYS A 99 5.55 15.67 -6.07
C LYS A 99 4.66 14.66 -6.79
N ALA A 100 5.22 13.90 -7.74
CA ALA A 100 4.51 12.83 -8.44
C ALA A 100 4.08 11.73 -7.45
N ARG A 101 4.98 11.28 -6.56
CA ARG A 101 4.66 10.25 -5.57
C ARG A 101 3.48 10.64 -4.68
N ILE A 102 3.45 11.89 -4.23
CA ILE A 102 2.37 12.40 -3.39
C ILE A 102 1.10 12.57 -4.22
N TYR A 103 1.13 13.42 -5.24
CA TYR A 103 -0.08 13.94 -5.89
C TYR A 103 -0.56 13.11 -7.07
N HIS A 104 0.29 12.29 -7.68
CA HIS A 104 -0.10 11.40 -8.78
C HIS A 104 -0.31 9.96 -8.35
N PHE A 105 0.19 9.57 -7.17
CA PHE A 105 0.07 8.20 -6.67
C PHE A 105 -0.67 8.12 -5.34
N TYR A 106 -0.09 8.59 -4.23
CA TYR A 106 -0.63 8.29 -2.90
C TYR A 106 -1.97 8.99 -2.60
N VAL A 107 -2.09 10.28 -2.90
CA VAL A 107 -3.34 11.03 -2.71
C VAL A 107 -4.49 10.43 -3.54
N PRO A 108 -4.37 10.25 -4.87
CA PRO A 108 -5.47 9.68 -5.65
C PRO A 108 -5.88 8.27 -5.19
N VAL A 109 -4.91 7.43 -4.83
CA VAL A 109 -5.20 6.08 -4.30
C VAL A 109 -5.93 6.15 -2.97
N PHE A 110 -5.52 7.04 -2.06
CA PHE A 110 -6.21 7.25 -0.79
C PHE A 110 -7.67 7.70 -1.00
N LEU A 111 -7.91 8.64 -1.91
CA LEU A 111 -9.25 9.12 -2.22
C LEU A 111 -10.14 7.99 -2.78
N TRP A 112 -9.57 7.11 -3.60
CA TRP A 112 -10.26 5.90 -4.05
C TRP A 112 -10.58 4.96 -2.87
N CYS A 113 -9.64 4.71 -1.96
CA CYS A 113 -9.87 3.89 -0.76
C CYS A 113 -10.98 4.46 0.12
N GLU A 114 -11.05 5.79 0.28
CA GLU A 114 -12.13 6.45 1.00
C GLU A 114 -13.49 6.27 0.32
N ASP A 115 -13.56 6.35 -1.02
CA ASP A 115 -14.80 6.07 -1.75
C ASP A 115 -15.25 4.63 -1.54
N GLN A 116 -14.32 3.65 -1.57
CA GLN A 116 -14.63 2.26 -1.26
C GLN A 116 -15.16 2.09 0.17
N LEU A 117 -14.58 2.79 1.15
CA LEU A 117 -15.06 2.79 2.53
C LEU A 117 -16.47 3.37 2.64
N LEU A 118 -16.76 4.47 1.95
CA LEU A 118 -18.10 5.06 1.93
C LEU A 118 -19.13 4.11 1.31
N ARG A 119 -18.80 3.49 0.16
CA ARG A 119 -19.63 2.47 -0.50
C ARG A 119 -19.85 1.22 0.35
N HIS A 120 -18.87 0.84 1.17
CA HIS A 120 -19.01 -0.26 2.11
C HIS A 120 -20.01 0.08 3.20
N ARG A 121 -19.86 1.24 3.84
CA ARG A 121 -20.73 1.68 4.92
C ARG A 121 -22.16 1.93 4.47
N SER A 122 -22.38 2.37 3.23
CA SER A 122 -23.73 2.60 2.69
C SER A 122 -24.57 1.32 2.55
N LYS A 123 -23.97 0.12 2.72
CA LYS A 123 -24.69 -1.16 2.75
C LYS A 123 -25.38 -1.43 4.09
N PHE A 124 -25.07 -0.64 5.12
CA PHE A 124 -25.53 -0.84 6.49
C PHE A 124 -26.44 0.32 6.90
N ASN A 125 -27.41 0.02 7.77
CA ASN A 125 -28.33 1.01 8.32
C ASN A 125 -27.75 1.68 9.57
N ASP A 126 -28.35 2.79 9.97
CA ASP A 126 -27.98 3.47 11.21
C ASP A 126 -28.17 2.54 12.42
N GLY A 127 -27.10 2.36 13.20
CA GLY A 127 -27.07 1.48 14.38
C GLY A 127 -26.55 0.06 14.13
N ASP A 128 -26.34 -0.33 12.87
CA ASP A 128 -25.72 -1.62 12.54
C ASP A 128 -24.26 -1.66 13.01
N GLU A 129 -23.83 -2.85 13.43
CA GLU A 129 -22.41 -3.13 13.63
C GLU A 129 -21.75 -3.34 12.27
N ILE A 130 -20.99 -2.35 11.83
CA ILE A 130 -20.32 -2.36 10.52
C ILE A 130 -18.97 -3.06 10.67
N PRO A 131 -18.74 -4.23 10.05
CA PRO A 131 -17.41 -4.83 9.99
C PRO A 131 -16.46 -3.91 9.19
N PRO A 132 -15.15 -3.91 9.49
CA PRO A 132 -14.17 -3.17 8.72
C PRO A 132 -14.23 -3.53 7.24
N LEU A 133 -14.03 -2.54 6.36
CA LEU A 133 -13.72 -2.81 4.95
C LEU A 133 -12.31 -3.37 4.85
N VAL A 134 -12.12 -4.53 4.22
CA VAL A 134 -10.79 -5.09 3.93
C VAL A 134 -10.37 -4.71 2.52
N ILE A 135 -9.30 -3.93 2.42
CA ILE A 135 -8.65 -3.55 1.16
C ILE A 135 -7.36 -4.35 0.99
N GLY A 136 -7.33 -5.21 -0.02
CA GLY A 136 -6.17 -6.01 -0.39
C GLY A 136 -5.20 -5.22 -1.25
N VAL A 137 -3.91 -5.22 -0.92
CA VAL A 137 -2.84 -4.60 -1.72
C VAL A 137 -1.89 -5.68 -2.21
N SER A 138 -2.03 -6.05 -3.49
CA SER A 138 -1.17 -7.03 -4.16
C SER A 138 -0.08 -6.32 -4.96
N ALA A 139 1.18 -6.63 -4.67
CA ALA A 139 2.28 -5.92 -5.29
C ALA A 139 3.61 -6.69 -5.21
N PRO A 140 4.40 -6.80 -6.30
CA PRO A 140 5.70 -7.45 -6.28
C PRO A 140 6.65 -6.86 -5.22
N GLN A 141 7.59 -7.65 -4.73
CA GLN A 141 8.59 -7.19 -3.76
C GLN A 141 9.38 -5.99 -4.30
N GLY A 142 9.69 -5.03 -3.43
CA GLY A 142 10.48 -3.83 -3.81
C GLY A 142 9.69 -2.75 -4.55
N SER A 143 8.42 -2.99 -4.93
CA SER A 143 7.56 -2.03 -5.63
C SER A 143 7.13 -0.81 -4.80
N GLY A 144 7.38 -0.82 -3.49
CA GLY A 144 6.96 0.24 -2.55
C GLY A 144 5.61 0.00 -1.88
N LYS A 145 5.08 -1.23 -1.95
CA LYS A 145 3.79 -1.63 -1.35
C LYS A 145 3.64 -1.25 0.14
N THR A 146 4.65 -1.54 0.96
CA THR A 146 4.62 -1.26 2.39
C THR A 146 4.64 0.25 2.66
N THR A 147 5.34 1.02 1.82
CA THR A 147 5.33 2.49 1.88
C THR A 147 3.97 3.06 1.52
N LEU A 148 3.32 2.53 0.47
CA LEU A 148 1.95 2.92 0.10
C LEU A 148 0.97 2.61 1.23
N VAL A 149 0.98 1.38 1.76
CA VAL A 149 0.09 0.97 2.86
C VAL A 149 0.30 1.83 4.10
N PHE A 150 1.56 2.13 4.45
CA PHE A 150 1.88 3.04 5.56
C PHE A 150 1.34 4.45 5.35
N ALA A 151 1.44 4.99 4.12
CA ALA A 151 0.84 6.27 3.75
C ALA A 151 -0.69 6.26 3.87
N LEU A 152 -1.34 5.20 3.40
CA LEU A 152 -2.80 5.05 3.45
C LEU A 152 -3.30 4.94 4.88
N GLU A 153 -2.69 4.09 5.72
CA GLU A 153 -3.03 3.96 7.14
C GLU A 153 -2.93 5.31 7.86
N TYR A 154 -1.84 6.04 7.60
CA TYR A 154 -1.64 7.36 8.19
C TYR A 154 -2.70 8.37 7.75
N LEU A 155 -3.06 8.40 6.46
CA LEU A 155 -4.10 9.30 5.95
C LEU A 155 -5.50 8.96 6.47
N PHE A 156 -5.83 7.67 6.62
CA PHE A 156 -7.07 7.26 7.29
C PHE A 156 -7.11 7.79 8.73
N ARG A 157 -6.04 7.60 9.50
CA ARG A 157 -5.97 8.13 10.87
C ARG A 157 -6.09 9.65 10.92
N ARG A 158 -5.44 10.36 9.99
CA ARG A 158 -5.52 11.83 9.90
C ARG A 158 -6.90 12.35 9.48
N SER A 159 -7.67 11.55 8.75
CA SER A 159 -9.08 11.83 8.41
C SER A 159 -10.05 11.40 9.50
N GLY A 160 -9.55 10.97 10.68
CA GLY A 160 -10.39 10.54 11.80
C GLY A 160 -10.96 9.15 11.64
N ARG A 161 -10.43 8.35 10.71
CA ARG A 161 -10.83 6.97 10.46
C ARG A 161 -9.87 5.99 11.12
N SER A 162 -10.39 4.96 11.77
CA SER A 162 -9.57 3.91 12.35
C SER A 162 -9.13 2.90 11.28
N ALA A 163 -7.83 2.65 11.23
CA ALA A 163 -7.21 1.72 10.28
C ALA A 163 -6.29 0.73 10.99
N ALA A 164 -6.33 -0.52 10.52
CA ALA A 164 -5.41 -1.59 10.89
C ALA A 164 -4.64 -2.07 9.65
N THR A 165 -3.39 -2.48 9.84
CA THR A 165 -2.52 -2.99 8.77
C THR A 165 -2.02 -4.38 9.11
N LEU A 166 -2.16 -5.30 8.16
CA LEU A 166 -1.64 -6.67 8.20
C LEU A 166 -0.85 -6.95 6.93
N SER A 167 0.29 -7.64 7.08
CA SER A 167 1.02 -8.20 5.95
C SER A 167 0.82 -9.71 5.90
N ILE A 168 0.81 -10.31 4.71
CA ILE A 168 0.88 -11.78 4.61
C ILE A 168 2.14 -12.32 5.28
N ASP A 169 3.22 -11.52 5.28
CA ASP A 169 4.48 -11.89 5.92
C ASP A 169 4.36 -12.01 7.45
N ASP A 170 3.35 -11.39 8.08
CA ASP A 170 3.08 -11.53 9.52
C ASP A 170 2.55 -12.94 9.87
N PHE A 171 2.11 -13.69 8.85
CA PHE A 171 1.56 -15.04 8.96
C PHE A 171 2.50 -16.11 8.43
N TYR A 172 3.79 -15.84 8.26
CA TYR A 172 4.74 -16.93 8.03
C TYR A 172 4.68 -17.97 9.16
N LEU A 173 4.95 -19.22 8.80
CA LEU A 173 5.12 -20.33 9.73
C LEU A 173 6.16 -19.99 10.81
N THR A 174 6.02 -20.57 12.01
CA THR A 174 7.08 -20.47 13.02
C THR A 174 8.38 -21.09 12.49
N ALA A 175 9.52 -20.79 13.13
CA ALA A 175 10.79 -21.38 12.73
C ALA A 175 10.77 -22.92 12.78
N GLU A 176 10.05 -23.49 13.75
CA GLU A 176 9.83 -24.93 13.89
C GLU A 176 9.01 -25.49 12.72
N ASP A 177 7.84 -24.93 12.45
CA ASP A 177 6.96 -25.39 11.38
C ASP A 177 7.60 -25.21 9.99
N GLN A 178 8.40 -24.14 9.79
CA GLN A 178 9.16 -23.93 8.56
C GLN A 178 10.28 -24.97 8.39
N ALA A 179 10.88 -25.46 9.48
CA ALA A 179 11.84 -26.56 9.43
C ALA A 179 11.14 -27.90 9.10
N GLU A 180 9.93 -28.11 9.63
CA GLU A 180 9.11 -29.26 9.26
C GLU A 180 8.73 -29.24 7.77
N LEU A 181 8.17 -28.13 7.27
CA LEU A 181 7.81 -27.95 5.87
C LEU A 181 8.97 -28.28 4.93
N ARG A 182 10.18 -27.81 5.28
CA ARG A 182 11.40 -28.10 4.53
C ARG A 182 11.73 -29.59 4.51
N SER A 183 11.67 -30.24 5.68
CA SER A 183 11.97 -31.68 5.81
C SER A 183 11.02 -32.56 5.00
N GLN A 184 9.75 -32.15 4.87
CA GLN A 184 8.72 -32.81 4.08
C GLN A 184 8.89 -32.58 2.57
N ASN A 185 9.69 -31.59 2.15
CA ASN A 185 9.89 -31.20 0.76
C ASN A 185 11.38 -31.18 0.37
N PRO A 186 12.11 -32.31 0.53
CA PRO A 186 13.55 -32.34 0.30
C PRO A 186 13.89 -31.99 -1.15
N GLY A 187 14.84 -31.07 -1.34
CA GLY A 187 15.28 -30.61 -2.66
C GLY A 187 14.38 -29.55 -3.31
N ASN A 188 13.27 -29.17 -2.70
CA ASN A 188 12.43 -28.07 -3.19
C ASN A 188 12.92 -26.72 -2.66
N ALA A 189 13.79 -26.05 -3.42
CA ALA A 189 14.36 -24.76 -3.05
C ALA A 189 13.31 -23.65 -2.81
N LEU A 190 12.09 -23.79 -3.35
CA LEU A 190 11.02 -22.79 -3.19
C LEU A 190 10.35 -22.84 -1.81
N LEU A 191 10.46 -23.97 -1.09
CA LEU A 191 9.89 -24.20 0.24
C LEU A 191 10.94 -24.33 1.34
N GLU A 192 12.23 -24.26 0.99
CA GLU A 192 13.35 -24.30 1.93
C GLU A 192 13.27 -23.13 2.94
N PHE A 193 12.76 -21.98 2.52
CA PHE A 193 12.63 -20.77 3.32
C PHE A 193 11.23 -20.17 3.22
N ARG A 194 10.92 -19.28 4.17
CA ARG A 194 9.70 -18.48 4.14
C ARG A 194 9.57 -17.68 2.84
N GLY A 195 8.38 -17.63 2.26
CA GLY A 195 8.10 -16.85 1.06
C GLY A 195 6.90 -17.35 0.27
N ASN A 196 7.07 -18.49 -0.41
CA ASN A 196 6.08 -19.05 -1.34
C ASN A 196 4.85 -19.66 -0.63
N ALA A 197 3.81 -19.92 -1.41
CA ALA A 197 2.62 -20.63 -0.94
C ALA A 197 2.99 -21.96 -0.26
N GLY A 198 2.45 -22.19 0.94
CA GLY A 198 2.82 -23.29 1.84
C GLY A 198 3.62 -22.84 3.06
N SER A 199 4.32 -21.70 2.98
CA SER A 199 5.15 -21.19 4.09
C SER A 199 4.41 -20.29 5.09
N HIS A 200 3.07 -20.31 5.09
CA HIS A 200 2.24 -19.47 5.96
C HIS A 200 1.35 -20.32 6.87
N ASP A 201 1.13 -19.85 8.11
CA ASP A 201 0.14 -20.40 9.04
C ASP A 201 -1.26 -19.88 8.65
N LEU A 202 -1.92 -20.63 7.77
CA LEU A 202 -3.21 -20.21 7.20
C LEU A 202 -4.31 -20.16 8.26
N GLN A 203 -4.38 -21.12 9.19
CA GLN A 203 -5.41 -21.13 10.22
C GLN A 203 -5.25 -19.91 11.15
N PHE A 204 -4.03 -19.60 11.57
CA PHE A 204 -3.75 -18.42 12.37
C PHE A 204 -4.15 -17.12 11.64
N SER A 205 -3.94 -17.05 10.32
CA SER A 205 -4.36 -15.90 9.52
C SER A 205 -5.89 -15.76 9.43
N ILE A 206 -6.62 -16.87 9.28
CA ILE A 206 -8.09 -16.90 9.26
C ILE A 206 -8.64 -16.43 10.60
N ASP A 207 -8.10 -16.95 11.71
CA ASP A 207 -8.54 -16.58 13.05
C ASP A 207 -8.27 -15.10 13.34
N THR A 208 -7.13 -14.58 12.87
CA THR A 208 -6.77 -13.16 12.99
C THR A 208 -7.72 -12.27 12.20
N LEU A 209 -7.95 -12.54 10.91
CA LEU A 209 -8.86 -11.74 10.06
C LEU A 209 -10.31 -11.82 10.56
N THR A 210 -10.74 -13.00 11.03
CA THR A 210 -12.08 -13.21 11.60
C THR A 210 -12.25 -12.49 12.94
N SER A 211 -11.20 -12.37 13.75
CA SER A 211 -11.25 -11.61 14.99
C SER A 211 -11.27 -10.11 14.71
N LEU A 212 -10.44 -9.66 13.76
CA LEU A 212 -10.36 -8.26 13.34
C LEU A 212 -11.70 -7.77 12.75
N SER A 213 -12.42 -8.61 12.00
CA SER A 213 -13.73 -8.26 11.44
C SER A 213 -14.81 -8.02 12.51
N LYS A 214 -14.57 -8.49 13.74
CA LYS A 214 -15.47 -8.32 14.89
C LYS A 214 -15.13 -7.10 15.75
N LEU A 215 -14.05 -6.36 15.47
CA LEU A 215 -13.70 -5.13 16.20
C LEU A 215 -14.60 -3.95 15.78
N THR A 216 -15.91 -4.09 15.98
CA THR A 216 -16.94 -3.15 15.54
C THR A 216 -17.30 -2.11 16.60
N LYS A 217 -16.76 -2.20 17.82
CA LYS A 217 -17.10 -1.35 18.96
C LYS A 217 -15.88 -0.77 19.67
N LYS A 218 -16.10 0.39 20.29
CA LYS A 218 -15.11 1.04 21.16
C LYS A 218 -14.76 0.15 22.36
N GLY A 219 -13.49 0.16 22.76
CA GLY A 219 -12.98 -0.66 23.87
C GLY A 219 -12.66 -2.11 23.53
N MET A 220 -13.04 -2.60 22.35
CA MET A 220 -12.61 -3.93 21.86
C MET A 220 -11.17 -3.83 21.38
N LYS A 221 -10.26 -4.57 22.01
CA LYS A 221 -8.82 -4.52 21.73
C LYS A 221 -8.32 -5.83 21.18
N MET A 222 -7.35 -5.75 20.28
CA MET A 222 -6.69 -6.91 19.70
C MET A 222 -5.23 -6.58 19.40
N LYS A 223 -4.33 -7.53 19.65
CA LYS A 223 -2.95 -7.45 19.18
C LYS A 223 -2.84 -7.99 17.75
N LEU A 224 -2.12 -7.29 16.89
CA LEU A 224 -1.90 -7.71 15.51
C LEU A 224 -0.55 -8.45 15.38
N PRO A 225 -0.51 -9.64 14.77
CA PRO A 225 0.71 -10.42 14.67
C PRO A 225 1.82 -9.68 13.94
N ARG A 226 3.05 -9.97 14.34
CA ARG A 226 4.26 -9.54 13.63
C ARG A 226 5.21 -10.71 13.48
N TYR A 227 5.95 -10.71 12.38
CA TYR A 227 7.00 -11.68 12.13
C TYR A 227 8.38 -11.02 12.24
N ASP A 228 9.26 -11.59 13.05
CA ASP A 228 10.65 -11.15 13.15
C ASP A 228 11.49 -11.85 12.09
N LYS A 229 11.77 -11.15 10.99
CA LYS A 229 12.60 -11.66 9.88
C LYS A 229 14.07 -11.84 10.26
N SER A 230 14.54 -11.23 11.35
CA SER A 230 15.93 -11.25 11.81
C SER A 230 16.23 -12.40 12.78
N ALA A 231 15.20 -12.95 13.44
CA ALA A 231 15.33 -14.09 14.34
C ALA A 231 15.99 -15.30 13.66
N ASN A 232 16.55 -16.21 14.47
CA ASN A 232 17.19 -17.44 14.00
C ASN A 232 18.26 -17.20 12.90
N GLY A 233 19.06 -16.15 13.06
CA GLY A 233 20.10 -15.77 12.11
C GLY A 233 19.55 -15.35 10.73
N GLY A 234 18.44 -14.61 10.72
CA GLY A 234 17.79 -14.15 9.48
C GLY A 234 16.83 -15.16 8.83
N ARG A 235 16.72 -16.38 9.38
CA ARG A 235 15.70 -17.36 8.95
C ARG A 235 14.29 -16.95 9.39
N GLY A 236 14.22 -16.13 10.42
CA GLY A 236 13.04 -15.50 10.98
C GLY A 236 12.23 -16.41 11.90
N ASP A 237 11.30 -15.81 12.62
CA ASP A 237 10.32 -16.49 13.46
C ASP A 237 9.12 -15.57 13.73
N ARG A 238 8.04 -16.14 14.26
CA ARG A 238 6.94 -15.33 14.78
C ARG A 238 7.45 -14.47 15.93
N ALA A 239 7.19 -13.15 15.87
CA ALA A 239 7.63 -12.26 16.93
C ALA A 239 6.86 -12.54 18.23
N ASP A 240 7.47 -12.23 19.37
CA ASP A 240 6.83 -12.37 20.68
C ASP A 240 5.51 -11.56 20.73
N PRO A 241 4.35 -12.20 21.04
CA PRO A 241 3.07 -11.51 21.19
C PRO A 241 3.07 -10.34 22.19
N SER A 242 4.02 -10.28 23.12
CA SER A 242 4.21 -9.13 24.01
C SER A 242 4.57 -7.84 23.24
N THR A 243 5.25 -7.96 22.10
CA THR A 243 5.74 -6.87 21.25
C THR A 243 4.78 -6.43 20.15
N TRP A 244 3.72 -7.23 19.91
CA TRP A 244 2.74 -6.95 18.86
C TRP A 244 1.98 -5.65 19.12
N PRO A 245 1.75 -4.82 18.10
CA PRO A 245 0.97 -3.61 18.24
C PRO A 245 -0.48 -3.95 18.59
N GLU A 246 -1.07 -3.17 19.49
CA GLU A 246 -2.48 -3.26 19.85
C GLU A 246 -3.30 -2.27 19.02
N VAL A 247 -4.45 -2.73 18.53
CA VAL A 247 -5.47 -1.90 17.90
C VAL A 247 -6.76 -1.94 18.73
N GLU A 248 -7.53 -0.85 18.69
CA GLU A 248 -8.81 -0.73 19.37
C GLU A 248 -9.91 -0.40 18.36
N GLY A 249 -11.05 -1.07 18.50
CA GLY A 249 -12.24 -0.83 17.70
C GLY A 249 -12.94 0.51 18.00
N PRO A 250 -13.94 0.90 17.19
CA PRO A 250 -14.32 0.26 15.93
C PRO A 250 -13.18 0.39 14.92
N ILE A 251 -12.82 -0.67 14.20
CA ILE A 251 -11.91 -0.59 13.04
C ILE A 251 -12.75 -0.39 11.80
N GLU A 252 -12.46 0.65 11.02
CA GLU A 252 -13.25 0.97 9.83
C GLU A 252 -12.64 0.38 8.55
N VAL A 253 -11.31 0.27 8.51
CA VAL A 253 -10.59 -0.27 7.35
C VAL A 253 -9.42 -1.16 7.80
N VAL A 254 -9.25 -2.27 7.10
CA VAL A 254 -8.09 -3.15 7.19
C VAL A 254 -7.33 -3.08 5.87
N LEU A 255 -6.07 -2.67 5.92
CA LEU A 255 -5.16 -2.75 4.79
C LEU A 255 -4.41 -4.07 4.89
N PHE A 256 -4.72 -5.02 4.01
CA PHE A 256 -4.10 -6.33 3.99
C PHE A 256 -3.20 -6.45 2.76
N GLU A 257 -1.89 -6.60 2.97
CA GLU A 257 -0.90 -6.47 1.88
C GLU A 257 -0.04 -7.70 1.71
N GLY A 258 0.33 -8.00 0.46
CA GLY A 258 1.17 -9.16 0.17
C GLY A 258 1.64 -9.24 -1.26
N TRP A 259 2.77 -9.93 -1.47
CA TRP A 259 3.38 -10.03 -2.80
C TRP A 259 2.69 -11.05 -3.72
N MET A 260 1.98 -12.00 -3.13
CA MET A 260 1.22 -13.07 -3.79
C MET A 260 -0.28 -13.05 -3.44
N LEU A 261 -0.75 -11.98 -2.80
CA LEU A 261 -2.16 -11.85 -2.38
C LEU A 261 -3.06 -11.81 -3.62
N GLY A 262 -4.11 -12.63 -3.68
CA GLY A 262 -4.97 -12.72 -4.86
C GLY A 262 -4.40 -13.50 -6.05
N PHE A 263 -3.26 -14.18 -5.91
CA PHE A 263 -2.77 -15.11 -6.93
C PHE A 263 -3.68 -16.35 -6.99
N LYS A 264 -3.91 -16.86 -8.21
CA LYS A 264 -4.76 -18.03 -8.45
C LYS A 264 -3.91 -19.23 -8.87
N PRO A 265 -4.24 -20.44 -8.40
CA PRO A 265 -3.61 -21.65 -8.92
C PRO A 265 -3.90 -21.79 -10.41
N LEU A 266 -2.94 -22.33 -11.16
CA LEU A 266 -3.00 -22.53 -12.60
C LEU A 266 -2.97 -24.03 -12.94
N PRO A 267 -3.37 -24.43 -14.16
CA PRO A 267 -3.22 -25.81 -14.62
C PRO A 267 -1.76 -26.28 -14.54
N ASN A 268 -1.51 -27.50 -14.06
CA ASN A 268 -0.14 -27.99 -13.79
C ASN A 268 0.78 -27.94 -15.02
N GLU A 269 0.22 -28.00 -16.23
CA GLU A 269 0.96 -27.93 -17.49
C GLU A 269 1.74 -26.62 -17.66
N VAL A 270 1.24 -25.52 -17.07
CA VAL A 270 1.88 -24.18 -17.16
C VAL A 270 2.81 -23.87 -15.98
N VAL A 271 2.78 -24.67 -14.91
CA VAL A 271 3.49 -24.42 -13.64
C VAL A 271 4.33 -25.62 -13.17
N LYS A 272 4.96 -26.34 -14.10
CA LYS A 272 5.79 -27.54 -13.78
C LYS A 272 6.85 -27.32 -12.69
N ALA A 273 7.51 -26.17 -12.68
CA ALA A 273 8.52 -25.86 -11.66
C ALA A 273 7.93 -25.40 -10.31
N LEU A 274 6.61 -25.25 -10.24
CA LEU A 274 5.87 -24.72 -9.10
C LEU A 274 4.78 -25.69 -8.61
N GLU A 275 4.74 -26.95 -9.05
CA GLU A 275 3.61 -27.87 -8.78
C GLU A 275 3.18 -27.90 -7.31
N VAL A 276 4.13 -28.03 -6.38
CA VAL A 276 3.83 -28.02 -4.94
C VAL A 276 3.34 -26.64 -4.46
N VAL A 277 3.99 -25.56 -4.91
CA VAL A 277 3.59 -24.18 -4.57
C VAL A 277 2.19 -23.88 -5.12
N ASN A 278 1.90 -24.30 -6.35
CA ASN A 278 0.62 -24.14 -7.02
C ASN A 278 -0.47 -24.92 -6.30
N LYS A 279 -0.17 -26.15 -5.85
CA LYS A 279 -1.09 -26.95 -5.03
C LYS A 279 -1.39 -26.28 -3.70
N ASN A 280 -0.36 -25.78 -3.01
CA ASN A 280 -0.53 -25.05 -1.75
C ASN A 280 -1.38 -23.78 -1.93
N LEU A 281 -1.23 -23.08 -3.06
CA LEU A 281 -1.94 -21.85 -3.39
C LEU A 281 -3.47 -22.03 -3.44
N GLU A 282 -3.98 -23.24 -3.68
CA GLU A 282 -5.43 -23.52 -3.70
C GLU A 282 -6.13 -23.11 -2.38
N ALA A 283 -5.44 -23.27 -1.23
CA ALA A 283 -6.00 -22.96 0.08
C ALA A 283 -6.05 -21.46 0.40
N TYR A 284 -5.33 -20.62 -0.36
CA TYR A 284 -5.14 -19.21 -0.04
C TYR A 284 -6.37 -18.36 -0.33
N PHE A 285 -7.25 -18.81 -1.25
CA PHE A 285 -8.53 -18.15 -1.46
C PHE A 285 -9.39 -18.16 -0.19
N ASP A 286 -9.52 -19.35 0.43
CA ASP A 286 -10.31 -19.52 1.64
C ASP A 286 -9.64 -18.91 2.87
N ALA A 287 -8.31 -18.77 2.86
CA ALA A 287 -7.58 -18.13 3.94
C ALA A 287 -7.65 -16.61 3.89
N TRP A 288 -7.51 -16.01 2.70
CA TRP A 288 -7.25 -14.59 2.53
C TRP A 288 -8.24 -13.89 1.60
N ASP A 289 -8.32 -14.31 0.33
CA ASP A 289 -9.02 -13.55 -0.70
C ASP A 289 -10.51 -13.38 -0.38
N LYS A 290 -11.16 -14.36 0.25
CA LYS A 290 -12.57 -14.28 0.63
C LYS A 290 -12.89 -13.16 1.64
N PHE A 291 -11.87 -12.68 2.38
CA PHE A 291 -12.02 -11.58 3.32
C PHE A 291 -11.86 -10.22 2.62
N VAL A 292 -11.28 -10.16 1.43
CA VAL A 292 -10.95 -8.90 0.76
C VAL A 292 -12.13 -8.43 -0.09
N GLU A 293 -12.63 -7.22 0.18
CA GLU A 293 -13.76 -6.66 -0.57
C GLU A 293 -13.36 -5.64 -1.63
N ALA A 294 -12.17 -5.05 -1.54
CA ALA A 294 -11.63 -4.14 -2.55
C ALA A 294 -10.14 -4.40 -2.78
N TRP A 295 -9.68 -4.21 -4.01
CA TRP A 295 -8.35 -4.64 -4.44
C TRP A 295 -7.56 -3.50 -5.07
N ILE A 296 -6.32 -3.33 -4.62
CA ILE A 296 -5.28 -2.53 -5.27
C ILE A 296 -4.23 -3.50 -5.79
N ILE A 297 -3.97 -3.46 -7.09
CA ILE A 297 -2.95 -4.29 -7.74
C ILE A 297 -1.88 -3.39 -8.34
N ILE A 298 -0.65 -3.51 -7.85
CA ILE A 298 0.50 -2.83 -8.42
C ILE A 298 1.09 -3.70 -9.52
N LYS A 299 0.93 -3.23 -10.76
CA LYS A 299 1.40 -3.87 -11.97
C LYS A 299 2.79 -3.35 -12.34
N ILE A 300 3.69 -4.28 -12.66
CA ILE A 300 5.02 -3.99 -13.21
C ILE A 300 5.12 -4.60 -14.60
N LYS A 301 5.96 -4.01 -15.47
CA LYS A 301 6.17 -4.51 -16.84
C LYS A 301 7.02 -5.78 -16.88
N ASP A 302 8.16 -5.75 -16.20
CA ASP A 302 9.11 -6.85 -16.15
C ASP A 302 9.43 -7.20 -14.69
N PRO A 303 9.11 -8.43 -14.23
CA PRO A 303 9.49 -8.92 -12.91
C PRO A 303 10.99 -8.85 -12.59
N ASN A 304 11.87 -8.73 -13.59
CA ASN A 304 13.30 -8.56 -13.36
C ASN A 304 13.64 -7.26 -12.60
N CYS A 305 12.77 -6.25 -12.61
CA CYS A 305 12.99 -5.03 -11.81
C CYS A 305 13.02 -5.31 -10.30
N VAL A 306 12.40 -6.42 -9.84
CA VAL A 306 12.46 -6.85 -8.43
C VAL A 306 13.90 -7.12 -7.99
N TYR A 307 14.74 -7.67 -8.87
CA TYR A 307 16.17 -7.85 -8.59
C TYR A 307 16.85 -6.52 -8.34
N GLN A 308 16.65 -5.55 -9.24
CA GLN A 308 17.26 -4.22 -9.13
C GLN A 308 16.80 -3.50 -7.86
N TRP A 309 15.51 -3.55 -7.55
CA TRP A 309 14.98 -2.96 -6.33
C TRP A 309 15.51 -3.62 -5.07
N ARG A 310 15.70 -4.94 -5.07
CA ARG A 310 16.26 -5.63 -3.92
C ARG A 310 17.74 -5.29 -3.74
N LEU A 311 18.50 -5.27 -4.84
CA LEU A 311 19.91 -4.89 -4.83
C LEU A 311 20.09 -3.47 -4.28
N GLN A 312 19.29 -2.51 -4.74
CA GLN A 312 19.29 -1.13 -4.20
C GLN A 312 19.05 -1.09 -2.69
N ALA A 313 18.09 -1.87 -2.19
CA ALA A 313 17.78 -1.92 -0.77
C ALA A 313 18.95 -2.49 0.06
N GLU A 314 19.59 -3.56 -0.41
CA GLU A 314 20.74 -4.17 0.27
C GLU A 314 21.99 -3.28 0.21
N VAL A 315 22.21 -2.56 -0.90
CA VAL A 315 23.28 -1.55 -0.99
C VAL A 315 23.04 -0.45 0.04
N ALA A 316 21.83 0.12 0.10
CA ALA A 316 21.51 1.16 1.08
C ALA A 316 21.67 0.68 2.53
N MET A 317 21.29 -0.58 2.83
CA MET A 317 21.52 -1.17 4.15
C MET A 317 23.01 -1.31 4.49
N ARG A 318 23.84 -1.72 3.53
CA ARG A 318 25.30 -1.84 3.69
C ARG A 318 25.94 -0.46 3.89
N GLU A 319 25.50 0.55 3.16
CA GLU A 319 25.96 1.96 3.31
C GLU A 319 25.60 2.54 4.69
N ASP A 320 24.46 2.14 5.24
CA ASP A 320 24.02 2.44 6.62
C ASP A 320 24.85 1.69 7.69
N GLY A 321 25.82 0.86 7.31
CA GLY A 321 26.63 0.04 8.22
C GLY A 321 25.89 -1.16 8.81
N LYS A 322 24.75 -1.55 8.24
CA LYS A 322 23.98 -2.75 8.66
C LYS A 322 24.44 -3.96 7.86
N PRO A 323 24.30 -5.18 8.42
CA PRO A 323 24.50 -6.40 7.64
C PRO A 323 23.50 -6.43 6.47
N GLY A 324 23.98 -6.82 5.30
CA GLY A 324 23.17 -6.94 4.08
C GLY A 324 23.71 -8.06 3.19
N MET A 325 22.86 -8.55 2.29
CA MET A 325 23.21 -9.63 1.36
C MET A 325 24.24 -9.20 0.32
N SER A 326 25.08 -10.13 -0.11
CA SER A 326 25.89 -9.99 -1.32
C SER A 326 25.00 -9.95 -2.57
N ASP A 327 25.55 -9.52 -3.69
CA ASP A 327 24.82 -9.46 -4.95
C ASP A 327 24.39 -10.87 -5.42
N GLU A 328 25.22 -11.89 -5.18
CA GLU A 328 24.88 -13.30 -5.42
C GLU A 328 23.76 -13.80 -4.49
N GLU A 329 23.80 -13.43 -3.21
CA GLU A 329 22.75 -13.77 -2.25
C GLU A 329 21.43 -13.09 -2.61
N VAL A 330 21.46 -11.84 -3.10
CA VAL A 330 20.28 -11.15 -3.64
C VAL A 330 19.73 -11.90 -4.84
N LEU A 331 20.60 -12.33 -5.76
CA LEU A 331 20.17 -13.09 -6.94
C LEU A 331 19.49 -14.40 -6.54
N ASP A 332 20.10 -15.16 -5.63
CA ASP A 332 19.52 -16.39 -5.10
C ASP A 332 18.18 -16.13 -4.40
N PHE A 333 18.10 -15.11 -3.55
CA PHE A 333 16.86 -14.70 -2.88
C PHE A 333 15.74 -14.41 -3.89
N VAL A 334 16.00 -13.55 -4.87
CA VAL A 334 15.00 -13.13 -5.87
C VAL A 334 14.62 -14.29 -6.80
N SER A 335 15.57 -15.18 -7.12
CA SER A 335 15.33 -16.35 -7.98
C SER A 335 14.20 -17.25 -7.48
N ARG A 336 13.91 -17.25 -6.17
CA ARG A 336 12.86 -18.06 -5.54
C ARG A 336 11.46 -17.49 -5.72
N TYR A 337 11.33 -16.22 -6.11
CA TYR A 337 10.05 -15.54 -6.37
C TYR A 337 9.78 -15.36 -7.86
N LEU A 338 10.81 -15.26 -8.69
CA LEU A 338 10.67 -15.06 -10.14
C LEU A 338 9.80 -16.10 -10.87
N PRO A 339 9.89 -17.42 -10.57
CA PRO A 339 8.98 -18.40 -11.17
C PRO A 339 7.52 -18.08 -10.88
N ALA A 340 7.19 -17.75 -9.63
CA ALA A 340 5.85 -17.38 -9.22
C ALA A 340 5.38 -16.10 -9.94
N TYR A 341 6.25 -15.09 -10.05
CA TYR A 341 5.90 -13.88 -10.80
C TYR A 341 5.62 -14.16 -12.28
N LYS A 342 6.46 -14.96 -12.95
CA LYS A 342 6.29 -15.31 -14.36
C LYS A 342 5.00 -16.09 -14.62
N ALA A 343 4.61 -16.96 -13.69
CA ALA A 343 3.39 -17.75 -13.81
C ALA A 343 2.13 -16.95 -13.46
N TYR A 344 2.10 -16.31 -12.29
CA TYR A 344 0.85 -15.82 -11.69
C TYR A 344 0.56 -14.34 -11.97
N LEU A 345 1.56 -13.48 -12.23
CA LEU A 345 1.29 -12.07 -12.50
C LEU A 345 0.48 -11.83 -13.78
N PRO A 346 0.75 -12.49 -14.93
CA PRO A 346 -0.03 -12.24 -16.13
C PRO A 346 -1.56 -12.46 -15.97
N PRO A 347 -2.05 -13.61 -15.43
CA PRO A 347 -3.47 -13.78 -15.17
C PRO A 347 -3.95 -12.88 -14.02
N HIS A 348 -3.13 -12.62 -12.99
CA HIS A 348 -3.51 -11.71 -11.90
C HIS A 348 -3.74 -10.27 -12.39
N TYR A 349 -2.96 -9.79 -13.36
CA TYR A 349 -3.12 -8.45 -13.92
C TYR A 349 -4.28 -8.33 -14.91
N SER A 350 -4.59 -9.40 -15.64
CA SER A 350 -5.63 -9.38 -16.68
C SER A 350 -7.01 -9.76 -16.15
N GLU A 351 -7.07 -10.70 -15.22
CA GLU A 351 -8.33 -11.24 -14.70
C GLU A 351 -8.59 -10.85 -13.24
N GLY A 352 -7.55 -10.51 -12.49
CA GLY A 352 -7.62 -10.24 -11.06
C GLY A 352 -7.90 -11.46 -10.17
N PRO A 353 -8.05 -11.23 -8.85
CA PRO A 353 -8.33 -12.27 -7.85
C PRO A 353 -9.68 -12.96 -8.06
N LYS A 354 -9.84 -14.15 -7.48
CA LYS A 354 -11.11 -14.88 -7.57
C LYS A 354 -12.21 -14.16 -6.79
N GLY A 355 -13.39 -14.03 -7.37
CA GLY A 355 -14.55 -13.41 -6.71
C GLY A 355 -14.49 -11.88 -6.57
N LEU A 356 -13.59 -11.22 -7.31
CA LEU A 356 -13.48 -9.76 -7.28
C LEU A 356 -14.75 -9.08 -7.81
N ASP A 357 -15.03 -7.90 -7.27
CA ASP A 357 -15.98 -6.93 -7.82
C ASP A 357 -15.20 -5.94 -8.71
N PRO A 358 -15.49 -5.86 -10.04
CA PRO A 358 -14.77 -4.97 -10.94
C PRO A 358 -14.85 -3.49 -10.54
N ASP A 359 -15.93 -3.06 -9.88
CA ASP A 359 -16.10 -1.68 -9.40
C ASP A 359 -15.26 -1.37 -8.15
N ARG A 360 -14.62 -2.40 -7.58
CA ARG A 360 -13.75 -2.35 -6.40
C ARG A 360 -12.33 -2.79 -6.70
N LEU A 361 -11.92 -2.77 -7.98
CA LEU A 361 -10.57 -3.08 -8.41
C LEU A 361 -9.85 -1.84 -8.94
N LEU A 362 -8.66 -1.57 -8.39
CA LEU A 362 -7.74 -0.55 -8.85
C LEU A 362 -6.39 -1.18 -9.25
N VAL A 363 -6.16 -1.29 -10.56
CA VAL A 363 -4.86 -1.71 -11.11
C VAL A 363 -4.02 -0.48 -11.44
N ILE A 364 -2.79 -0.42 -10.91
CA ILE A 364 -1.87 0.70 -11.08
C ILE A 364 -0.57 0.18 -11.69
N GLU A 365 -0.27 0.56 -12.92
CA GLU A 365 1.01 0.25 -13.54
C GLU A 365 2.07 1.25 -13.08
N ILE A 366 3.23 0.75 -12.67
CA ILE A 366 4.39 1.56 -12.26
C ILE A 366 5.62 1.28 -13.14
N ASP A 367 6.50 2.28 -13.25
CA ASP A 367 7.82 2.14 -13.85
C ASP A 367 8.88 1.64 -12.85
N GLU A 368 10.13 1.55 -13.31
CA GLU A 368 11.28 1.11 -12.50
C GLU A 368 11.65 2.09 -11.37
N GLU A 369 11.25 3.36 -11.50
CA GLU A 369 11.36 4.37 -10.44
C GLU A 369 10.19 4.30 -9.47
N ARG A 370 9.27 3.34 -9.67
CA ARG A 370 8.05 3.09 -8.90
C ARG A 370 7.00 4.20 -9.06
N ASN A 371 7.09 5.02 -10.10
CA ASN A 371 6.11 6.06 -10.39
C ASN A 371 4.95 5.47 -11.20
N PRO A 372 3.70 5.89 -10.95
CA PRO A 372 2.57 5.44 -11.76
C PRO A 372 2.74 5.93 -13.20
N ILE A 373 2.33 5.10 -14.16
CA ILE A 373 2.34 5.45 -15.58
C ILE A 373 0.94 5.32 -16.17
N ALA A 374 0.64 6.13 -17.18
CA ALA A 374 -0.62 6.04 -17.89
C ALA A 374 -0.71 4.71 -18.64
N GLU A 375 -1.89 4.09 -18.61
CA GLU A 375 -2.15 2.90 -19.43
C GLU A 375 -2.08 3.29 -20.91
N LYS A 376 -1.45 2.40 -21.70
CA LYS A 376 -1.29 2.57 -23.14
C LYS A 376 -2.56 2.28 -23.90
#